data_AF-A0A3B9LXA3-F1
#
_entry.id   AF-A0A3B9LXA3-F1
#
_cell.length_a   1.000
_cell.length_b   1.000
_cell.length_c   1.000
_cell.angle_alpha   90.00
_cell.angle_beta   90.00
_cell.angle_gamma   90.00
#
_symmetry.space_group_name_H-M   'P 1'
#
loop_
_entity.id
_entity.type
_entity.pdbx_description
1 polymer ?
#
loop_
_entity_poly.entity_id
_entity_poly.type
_entity_poly.pdbx_seq_one_letter_code
_entity_poly.pdbx_strand_id
1 'polypeptide(L)'
;MPSLLISNTNNEPCNHGWIHADRIATIDYSTFRIPEPRQRKAASLELTLQTADEFFNQGIQLIDQRSFSEATEAFFSSTQLQWIFTAAHIELGNAYSALRQYDKALEAHTNALGNDPASLIAHYNIL
;
A
#
# COMPACT_ATOMS: atom_id res chain seq x y z
N MET A 1 -4.06 58.46 18.66
CA MET A 1 -3.09 57.34 18.74
C MET A 1 -3.88 56.05 18.80
N PRO A 2 -3.48 55.05 18.00
CA PRO A 2 -4.33 54.24 17.09
C PRO A 2 -4.69 52.88 17.72
N SER A 3 -5.54 51.99 17.19
CA SER A 3 -5.67 51.53 15.80
C SER A 3 -7.03 50.87 15.54
N LEU A 4 -7.49 51.05 14.30
CA LEU A 4 -8.54 50.32 13.60
C LEU A 4 -8.38 48.79 13.73
N LEU A 5 -9.50 48.06 13.76
CA LEU A 5 -9.66 46.83 12.98
C LEU A 5 -11.14 46.47 12.84
N ILE A 6 -11.57 46.43 11.57
CA ILE A 6 -12.87 46.01 11.08
C ILE A 6 -13.02 44.51 11.42
N SER A 7 -13.99 44.15 12.25
CA SER A 7 -14.34 42.76 12.52
C SER A 7 -15.13 42.19 11.35
N ASN A 8 -14.45 41.44 10.49
CA ASN A 8 -15.06 40.55 9.51
C ASN A 8 -15.65 39.34 10.26
N THR A 9 -16.94 39.42 10.61
CA THR A 9 -17.69 38.30 11.19
C THR A 9 -18.48 37.59 10.09
N ASN A 10 -17.76 36.89 9.21
CA ASN A 10 -18.34 35.78 8.45
C ASN A 10 -17.83 34.47 9.07
N ASN A 11 -18.47 34.04 10.14
CA ASN A 11 -18.56 32.64 10.50
C ASN A 11 -19.63 32.49 11.58
N GLU A 12 -20.87 32.28 11.13
CA GLU A 12 -21.90 31.71 12.00
C GLU A 12 -21.45 30.33 12.48
N PRO A 13 -21.82 29.92 13.70
CA PRO A 13 -23.04 29.11 13.78
C PRO A 13 -23.82 29.32 15.08
N CYS A 14 -25.13 29.59 14.97
CA CYS A 14 -26.05 29.46 16.11
C CYS A 14 -27.41 28.92 15.64
N ASN A 15 -27.44 27.75 14.99
CA ASN A 15 -28.72 27.06 14.81
C ASN A 15 -29.10 26.32 16.10
N HIS A 16 -30.13 26.86 16.75
CA HIS A 16 -30.74 26.36 17.97
C HIS A 16 -31.51 25.06 17.69
N GLY A 17 -31.23 24.02 18.46
CA GLY A 17 -31.91 22.73 18.36
C GLY A 17 -33.36 22.78 18.85
N TRP A 18 -34.23 22.07 18.13
CA TRP A 18 -35.45 21.49 18.68
C TRP A 18 -35.49 20.01 18.30
N ILE A 19 -35.52 19.17 19.33
CA ILE A 19 -35.47 17.70 19.25
C ILE A 19 -36.91 17.20 19.10
N HIS A 20 -37.19 16.48 18.02
CA HIS A 20 -38.23 15.45 18.03
C HIS A 20 -37.57 14.10 17.75
N ALA A 21 -37.66 13.23 18.73
CA ALA A 21 -37.14 11.88 18.69
C ALA A 21 -37.94 11.05 17.68
N ASP A 22 -37.30 10.59 16.61
CA ASP A 22 -37.44 9.21 16.15
C ASP A 22 -36.31 8.80 15.19
N ARG A 23 -35.86 7.56 15.37
CA ARG A 23 -34.61 6.94 14.89
C ARG A 23 -34.48 6.86 13.35
N ILE A 24 -33.48 7.54 12.77
CA ILE A 24 -32.55 6.93 11.80
C ILE A 24 -31.22 7.71 11.75
N ALA A 25 -30.11 6.95 11.80
CA ALA A 25 -28.74 7.38 12.07
C ALA A 25 -28.25 8.65 11.33
N THR A 26 -28.06 9.74 12.08
CA THR A 26 -27.17 10.84 11.67
C THR A 26 -25.74 10.35 11.75
N ILE A 27 -25.09 10.25 10.59
CA ILE A 27 -23.64 10.02 10.49
C ILE A 27 -22.95 11.22 11.16
N ASP A 28 -22.38 10.98 12.33
CA ASP A 28 -21.61 11.96 13.08
C ASP A 28 -20.22 12.12 12.43
N TYR A 29 -20.05 13.18 11.65
CA TYR A 29 -18.77 13.53 11.03
C TYR A 29 -17.65 13.82 12.05
N SER A 30 -17.95 13.91 13.35
CA SER A 30 -16.95 14.13 14.40
C SER A 30 -16.08 12.90 14.72
N THR A 31 -16.47 11.71 14.23
CA THR A 31 -15.69 10.47 14.38
C THR A 31 -15.24 9.88 13.04
N PHE A 32 -15.09 10.69 12.00
CA PHE A 32 -14.32 10.30 10.83
C PHE A 32 -12.83 10.28 11.21
N ARG A 33 -12.43 9.24 11.92
CA ARG A 33 -11.03 8.84 12.04
C ARG A 33 -10.62 8.47 10.63
N ILE A 34 -9.99 9.41 9.91
CA ILE A 34 -9.21 9.06 8.72
C ILE A 34 -8.28 7.95 9.23
N PRO A 35 -8.38 6.71 8.70
CA PRO A 35 -7.39 5.71 9.07
C PRO A 35 -6.06 6.32 8.64
N GLU A 36 -5.22 6.67 9.62
CA GLU A 36 -3.83 7.03 9.38
C GLU A 36 -3.30 6.08 8.31
N PRO A 37 -2.71 6.56 7.20
CA PRO A 37 -2.10 5.67 6.23
C PRO A 37 -1.16 4.78 7.04
N ARG A 38 -1.48 3.48 7.12
CA ARG A 38 -0.91 2.53 8.09
C ARG A 38 0.54 2.89 8.25
N GLN A 39 0.91 3.38 9.44
CA GLN A 39 2.23 3.90 9.71
C GLN A 39 3.26 2.94 9.11
N ARG A 40 3.84 3.30 7.96
CA ARG A 40 5.05 2.63 7.48
C ARG A 40 6.03 2.93 8.60
N LYS A 41 6.34 1.89 9.37
CA LYS A 41 7.03 2.00 10.65
C LYS A 41 8.44 2.54 10.40
N ALA A 42 8.54 3.88 10.37
CA ALA A 42 9.78 4.60 10.41
C ALA A 42 10.12 4.82 11.88
N ALA A 43 10.85 3.88 12.46
CA ALA A 43 11.47 4.01 13.77
C ALA A 43 12.75 3.15 13.85
N SER A 44 13.81 3.71 13.27
CA SER A 44 15.16 3.85 13.84
C SER A 44 15.96 2.62 14.35
N LEU A 45 17.04 2.35 13.62
CA LEU A 45 18.42 2.13 14.11
C LEU A 45 18.89 0.68 14.47
N GLU A 46 19.70 0.15 13.55
CA GLU A 46 20.81 -0.82 13.73
C GLU A 46 20.51 -2.26 14.17
N LEU A 47 19.49 -2.86 13.57
CA LEU A 47 19.59 -4.24 13.10
C LEU A 47 19.54 -4.11 11.58
N THR A 48 20.38 -4.82 10.81
CA THR A 48 20.40 -4.74 9.33
C THR A 48 18.98 -4.84 8.77
N LEU A 49 18.35 -3.68 8.58
CA LEU A 49 16.95 -3.55 8.20
C LEU A 49 16.98 -3.76 6.71
N GLN A 50 16.86 -5.03 6.31
CA GLN A 50 16.87 -5.37 4.90
C GLN A 50 15.78 -4.57 4.20
N THR A 51 16.20 -3.79 3.22
CA THR A 51 15.29 -2.99 2.39
C THR A 51 14.51 -3.90 1.45
N ALA A 52 13.41 -3.39 0.89
CA ALA A 52 12.69 -4.12 -0.16
C ALA A 52 13.61 -4.44 -1.35
N ASP A 53 14.54 -3.54 -1.68
CA ASP A 53 15.54 -3.73 -2.74
C ASP A 53 16.56 -4.82 -2.39
N GLU A 54 16.99 -4.93 -1.14
CA GLU A 54 17.90 -6.01 -0.70
C GLU A 54 17.25 -7.39 -0.85
N PHE A 55 16.01 -7.54 -0.38
CA PHE A 55 15.26 -8.79 -0.58
C PHE A 55 15.00 -9.09 -2.05
N PHE A 56 14.73 -8.07 -2.87
CA PHE A 56 14.60 -8.24 -4.31
C PHE A 56 15.90 -8.75 -4.93
N ASN A 57 17.03 -8.13 -4.62
CA ASN A 57 18.34 -8.53 -5.13
C ASN A 57 18.73 -9.94 -4.65
N GLN A 58 18.39 -10.31 -3.42
CA GLN A 58 18.56 -11.69 -2.93
C GLN A 58 17.72 -12.68 -3.75
N GLY A 59 16.46 -12.34 -4.05
CA GLY A 59 15.61 -13.14 -4.92
C GLY A 59 16.24 -13.36 -6.30
N ILE A 60 16.79 -12.32 -6.91
CA ILE A 60 17.49 -12.41 -8.20
C ILE A 60 18.69 -13.37 -8.12
N GLN A 61 19.51 -13.27 -7.06
CA GLN A 61 20.65 -14.18 -6.87
C GLN A 61 20.19 -15.64 -6.69
N LEU A 62 19.05 -15.87 -6.04
CA LEU A 62 18.48 -17.20 -5.86
C LEU A 62 17.91 -17.77 -7.18
N ILE A 63 17.36 -16.91 -8.05
CA ILE A 63 16.96 -17.29 -9.42
C ILE A 63 18.18 -17.76 -10.23
N ASP A 64 19.30 -17.04 -10.16
CA ASP A 64 20.55 -17.44 -10.83
C ASP A 64 21.06 -18.80 -10.35
N GLN A 65 20.82 -19.11 -9.07
CA GLN A 65 21.13 -20.41 -8.46
C GLN A 65 20.09 -21.50 -8.76
N ARG A 66 18.99 -21.16 -9.45
CA ARG A 66 17.81 -22.02 -9.69
C ARG A 66 17.08 -22.45 -8.41
N SER A 67 17.30 -21.74 -7.32
CA SER A 67 16.62 -21.90 -6.02
C SER A 67 15.29 -21.15 -6.04
N PHE A 68 14.36 -21.62 -6.86
CA PHE A 68 13.09 -20.92 -7.11
C PHE A 68 12.20 -20.85 -5.87
N SER A 69 12.25 -21.83 -4.97
CA SER A 69 11.45 -21.82 -3.74
C SER A 69 11.86 -20.68 -2.82
N GLU A 70 13.15 -20.58 -2.53
CA GLU A 70 13.75 -19.54 -1.71
C GLU A 70 13.62 -18.17 -2.37
N ALA A 71 13.72 -18.10 -3.71
CA ALA A 71 13.49 -16.87 -4.45
C ALA A 71 12.07 -16.32 -4.23
N THR A 72 11.05 -17.19 -4.18
CA THR A 72 9.68 -16.74 -3.88
C THR A 72 9.56 -16.13 -2.48
N GLU A 73 10.25 -16.66 -1.48
CA GLU A 73 10.24 -16.11 -0.12
C GLU A 73 10.92 -14.73 -0.07
N ALA A 74 12.05 -14.58 -0.77
CA ALA A 74 12.76 -13.31 -0.86
C ALA A 74 11.94 -12.23 -1.58
N PHE A 75 11.38 -12.54 -2.74
CA PHE A 75 10.50 -11.59 -3.45
C PHE A 75 9.23 -11.28 -2.67
N PHE A 76 8.61 -12.27 -2.03
CA PHE A 76 7.46 -12.03 -1.17
C PHE A 76 7.81 -11.07 -0.03
N SER A 77 8.94 -11.27 0.65
CA SER A 77 9.42 -10.36 1.69
C SER A 77 9.63 -8.93 1.17
N SER A 78 10.16 -8.80 -0.05
CA SER A 78 10.28 -7.49 -0.74
C SER A 78 8.91 -6.82 -0.93
N THR A 79 7.90 -7.56 -1.41
CA THR A 79 6.53 -7.03 -1.59
C THR A 79 5.85 -6.64 -0.27
N GLN A 80 6.19 -7.31 0.83
CA GLN A 80 5.66 -7.00 2.16
C GLN A 80 6.25 -5.70 2.73
N LEU A 81 7.50 -5.39 2.40
CA LEU A 81 8.16 -4.14 2.78
C LEU A 81 7.72 -2.97 1.88
N GLN A 82 7.63 -3.21 0.58
CA GLN A 82 7.14 -2.24 -0.40
C GLN A 82 5.98 -2.83 -1.21
N TRP A 83 4.78 -2.53 -0.75
CA TRP A 83 3.54 -3.03 -1.38
C TRP A 83 3.39 -2.61 -2.85
N ILE A 84 3.85 -1.39 -3.20
CA ILE A 84 3.93 -0.87 -4.59
C ILE A 84 5.32 -1.14 -5.18
N PHE A 85 5.73 -2.40 -5.22
CA PHE A 85 6.96 -2.78 -5.92
C PHE A 85 6.62 -3.70 -7.09
N THR A 86 6.24 -3.08 -8.22
CA THR A 86 5.77 -3.79 -9.41
C THR A 86 6.77 -4.83 -9.90
N ALA A 87 8.07 -4.51 -9.92
CA ALA A 87 9.11 -5.46 -10.35
C ALA A 87 9.19 -6.68 -9.42
N ALA A 88 9.10 -6.51 -8.09
CA ALA A 88 9.11 -7.62 -7.15
C ALA A 88 7.89 -8.55 -7.33
N HIS A 89 6.70 -8.00 -7.62
CA HIS A 89 5.51 -8.79 -7.91
C HIS A 89 5.63 -9.56 -9.25
N ILE A 90 6.25 -8.95 -10.27
CA ILE A 90 6.54 -9.64 -11.54
C ILE A 90 7.48 -10.80 -11.31
N GLU A 91 8.61 -10.58 -10.63
CA GLU A 91 9.58 -11.65 -10.41
C GLU A 91 9.07 -12.74 -9.46
N LEU A 92 8.23 -12.38 -8.49
CA LEU A 92 7.50 -13.35 -7.66
C LEU A 92 6.62 -14.27 -8.52
N GLY A 93 5.87 -13.71 -9.47
CA GLY A 93 5.05 -14.50 -10.38
C GLY A 93 5.85 -15.39 -11.34
N ASN A 94 6.99 -14.88 -11.83
CA ASN A 94 7.94 -15.66 -12.64
C ASN A 94 8.49 -16.86 -11.84
N ALA A 95 8.89 -16.61 -10.58
CA ALA A 95 9.41 -17.64 -9.69
C ALA A 95 8.34 -18.70 -9.36
N TYR A 96 7.09 -18.29 -9.10
CA TYR A 96 5.99 -19.25 -8.93
C TYR A 96 5.68 -20.05 -10.19
N SER A 97 5.76 -19.43 -11.38
CA SER A 97 5.60 -20.12 -12.66
C SER A 97 6.68 -21.18 -12.86
N ALA A 98 7.94 -20.89 -12.51
CA ALA A 98 9.03 -21.86 -12.55
C ALA A 98 8.78 -23.06 -11.62
N LEU A 99 8.11 -22.85 -10.49
CA LEU A 99 7.67 -23.89 -9.56
C LEU A 99 6.35 -24.58 -9.98
N ARG A 100 5.76 -24.20 -11.12
CA ARG A 100 4.44 -24.66 -11.60
C ARG A 100 3.27 -24.33 -10.66
N GLN A 101 3.43 -23.32 -9.81
CA GLN A 101 2.38 -22.80 -8.93
C GLN A 101 1.62 -21.67 -9.64
N TYR A 102 0.92 -22.03 -10.73
CA TYR A 102 0.33 -21.05 -11.64
C TYR A 102 -0.73 -20.14 -11.01
N ASP A 103 -1.51 -20.65 -10.05
CA ASP A 103 -2.52 -19.85 -9.35
C ASP A 103 -1.88 -18.67 -8.60
N LYS A 104 -0.75 -18.93 -7.92
CA LYS A 104 0.00 -17.90 -7.20
C LYS A 104 0.76 -16.98 -8.15
N ALA A 105 1.24 -17.52 -9.27
CA ALA A 105 1.88 -16.70 -10.30
C ALA A 105 0.89 -15.67 -10.87
N LEU A 106 -0.33 -16.11 -11.18
CA LEU A 106 -1.39 -15.24 -11.64
C LEU A 106 -1.72 -14.17 -10.58
N GLU A 107 -1.88 -14.56 -9.32
CA GLU A 107 -2.11 -13.61 -8.22
C GLU A 107 -1.00 -12.54 -8.16
N ALA A 108 0.27 -12.94 -8.18
CA ALA A 108 1.40 -12.02 -8.15
C ALA A 108 1.42 -11.07 -9.36
N HIS A 109 1.17 -11.57 -10.57
CA HIS A 109 1.09 -10.73 -11.76
C HIS A 109 -0.12 -9.79 -11.75
N THR A 110 -1.27 -10.23 -11.21
CA THR A 110 -2.43 -9.35 -11.04
C THR A 110 -2.18 -8.23 -10.03
N ASN A 111 -1.43 -8.52 -8.95
CA ASN A 111 -0.99 -7.49 -8.01
C ASN A 111 -0.02 -6.50 -8.66
N ALA A 112 0.89 -6.96 -9.53
CA ALA A 112 1.75 -6.09 -10.31
C ALA A 112 0.94 -5.14 -11.22
N LEU A 113 -0.10 -5.65 -11.89
CA LEU A 113 -1.01 -4.85 -12.71
C LEU A 113 -1.86 -3.87 -11.89
N GLY A 114 -2.29 -4.26 -10.70
CA GLY A 114 -3.00 -3.35 -9.79
C GLY A 114 -2.13 -2.16 -9.33
N ASN A 115 -0.82 -2.40 -9.17
CA ASN A 115 0.15 -1.38 -8.76
C ASN A 115 0.59 -0.47 -9.91
N ASP A 116 0.81 -1.05 -11.08
CA ASP A 116 1.09 -0.32 -12.32
C ASP A 116 0.27 -0.91 -13.48
N PRO A 117 -0.93 -0.36 -13.74
CA PRO A 117 -1.79 -0.81 -14.82
C PRO A 117 -1.18 -0.65 -16.21
N ALA A 118 -0.15 0.17 -16.36
CA ALA A 118 0.56 0.41 -17.63
C ALA A 118 1.77 -0.53 -17.83
N SER A 119 2.08 -1.38 -16.86
CA SER A 119 3.20 -2.32 -16.95
C SER A 119 2.96 -3.38 -18.04
N LEU A 120 3.54 -3.16 -19.21
CA LEU A 120 3.48 -4.07 -20.36
C LEU A 120 4.02 -5.47 -20.03
N ILE A 121 5.01 -5.57 -19.13
CA ILE A 121 5.60 -6.84 -18.70
C ILE A 121 4.58 -7.65 -17.89
N ALA A 122 3.85 -7.00 -16.98
CA ALA A 122 2.85 -7.67 -16.18
C ALA A 122 1.64 -8.13 -17.04
N HIS A 123 1.29 -7.39 -18.10
CA HIS A 123 0.28 -7.82 -19.09
C HIS A 123 0.71 -9.05 -19.90
N TYR A 124 1.99 -9.15 -20.25
CA TYR A 124 2.49 -10.30 -21.02
C TYR A 124 2.48 -11.60 -20.21
N ASN A 125 2.69 -11.53 -18.90
CA ASN A 125 2.83 -12.71 -18.03
C ASN A 125 1.49 -13.28 -17.50
N ILE A 126 0.35 -12.67 -17.81
CA ILE A 126 -1.00 -13.15 -17.43
C ILE A 126 -1.77 -13.83 -18.57
N LEU A 127 -1.25 -13.80 -19.81
CA LEU A 127 -1.87 -14.34 -21.03
C LEU A 127 -1.29 -15.71 -21.39
#